data_AF-A0AB39WS67-F1
#
_entry.id   AF-A0AB39WS67-F1
#
_cell.length_a   1.000
_cell.length_b   1.000
_cell.length_c   1.000
_cell.angle_alpha   90.00
_cell.angle_beta   90.00
_cell.angle_gamma   90.00
#
_symmetry.space_group_name_H-M   'P 1'
#
loop_
_entity.id
_entity.type
_entity.pdbx_description
1 polymer ?
#
loop_
_entity_poly.entity_id
_entity_poly.type
_entity_poly.pdbx_seq_one_letter_code
_entity_poly.pdbx_strand_id
1 'polypeptide(L)'
;MDDSSDTNLTFSYYCINDVPPAFAAEDGYTLNYRLTVKGQAKFRALVGDCTILQYRDDSLAYCPGVIPFSNIYAEGTDQIGAWHGMPYPGYQYPLIYCIDPLNEYGPRLNQMVEFLYDSQQWYAQKFGQLGPGASAYVWNRWDNYKYGKPDTWTMYHWGNGTAWSGYQPRAMMGACRAWYELASQGKAVPTKLKAYAENWLSWLVQFVKASGGILPTDFPMTGTAKPMADDFTGHMTGLWLAGACLAGLAGSQVAGLDGLIEACVTELQTHYVVTPVPGQPMNGCWSPAVRLGTDNGMFFGFWAGEILRGLGLYILYRNLGPGANIYGASMPL
;
A
#
# COMPACT_ATOMS: atom_id res chain seq x y z
N MET A 1 -24.97 -31.74 -2.95
CA MET A 1 -25.37 -30.32 -2.96
C MET A 1 -26.83 -30.34 -2.63
N ASP A 2 -27.15 -30.06 -1.38
CA ASP A 2 -28.52 -30.17 -0.87
C ASP A 2 -29.29 -28.92 -1.29
N ASP A 3 -30.48 -29.12 -1.86
CA ASP A 3 -31.35 -28.04 -2.32
C ASP A 3 -32.13 -27.47 -1.13
N SER A 4 -32.44 -26.17 -1.21
CA SER A 4 -33.24 -25.42 -0.24
C SER A 4 -34.66 -25.96 -0.01
N SER A 5 -35.10 -26.93 -0.82
CA SER A 5 -36.40 -27.59 -0.72
C SER A 5 -36.39 -28.94 0.01
N ASP A 6 -35.23 -29.44 0.46
CA ASP A 6 -35.18 -30.72 1.17
C ASP A 6 -35.82 -30.62 2.56
N THR A 7 -36.86 -31.42 2.79
CA THR A 7 -37.64 -31.45 4.04
C THR A 7 -37.19 -32.55 5.00
N ASN A 8 -36.33 -33.47 4.53
CA ASN A 8 -35.75 -34.57 5.31
C ASN A 8 -34.23 -34.38 5.48
N LEU A 9 -33.81 -33.19 5.89
CA LEU A 9 -32.42 -32.94 6.24
C LEU A 9 -32.14 -33.52 7.63
N THR A 10 -31.20 -34.46 7.70
CA THR A 10 -30.76 -35.03 8.97
C THR A 10 -29.62 -34.19 9.50
N PHE A 11 -29.89 -33.33 10.47
CA PHE A 11 -28.85 -32.59 11.18
C PHE A 11 -28.28 -33.47 12.30
N SER A 12 -26.98 -33.67 12.31
CA SER A 12 -26.25 -34.28 13.42
C SER A 12 -25.54 -33.18 14.20
N TYR A 13 -25.65 -33.20 15.53
CA TYR A 13 -24.84 -32.32 16.37
C TYR A 13 -23.38 -32.76 16.25
N TYR A 14 -22.52 -31.84 15.80
CA TYR A 14 -21.09 -32.07 15.58
C TYR A 14 -20.32 -32.24 16.91
N CYS A 15 -20.68 -31.47 17.94
CA CYS A 15 -20.33 -31.73 19.34
C CYS A 15 -21.22 -30.88 20.28
N ILE A 16 -21.54 -31.38 21.48
CA ILE A 16 -22.15 -30.60 22.57
C ILE A 16 -21.33 -30.88 23.83
N ASN A 17 -20.78 -29.82 24.45
CA ASN A 17 -19.90 -29.90 25.63
C ASN A 17 -18.61 -30.71 25.42
N ASP A 18 -18.11 -30.79 24.19
CA ASP A 18 -16.85 -31.47 23.85
C ASP A 18 -16.02 -30.60 22.87
N VAL A 19 -14.72 -30.87 22.78
CA VAL A 19 -13.84 -30.24 21.78
C VAL A 19 -14.03 -30.99 20.45
N PRO A 20 -14.44 -30.31 19.37
CA PRO A 20 -14.64 -30.99 18.10
C PRO A 20 -13.34 -31.60 17.58
N PRO A 21 -13.38 -32.80 16.97
CA PRO A 21 -12.21 -33.37 16.30
C PRO A 21 -11.76 -32.43 15.20
N ALA A 22 -10.46 -32.09 15.19
CA ALA A 22 -9.87 -31.23 14.18
C ALA A 22 -10.15 -31.80 12.78
N PHE A 23 -10.51 -30.91 11.84
CA PHE A 23 -10.66 -31.26 10.45
C PHE A 23 -9.33 -31.84 9.93
N ALA A 24 -9.35 -33.11 9.50
CA ALA A 24 -8.15 -33.87 9.16
C ALA A 24 -8.04 -34.22 7.66
N ALA A 25 -8.83 -33.56 6.81
CA ALA A 25 -8.70 -33.72 5.36
C ALA A 25 -7.65 -32.73 4.81
N GLU A 26 -6.96 -33.14 3.75
CA GLU A 26 -5.92 -32.32 3.10
C GLU A 26 -6.47 -31.05 2.42
N ASP A 27 -7.76 -31.02 2.11
CA ASP A 27 -8.42 -29.89 1.45
C ASP A 27 -9.87 -29.73 1.95
N GLY A 28 -10.28 -28.48 2.17
CA GLY A 28 -11.58 -28.13 2.76
C GLY A 28 -11.82 -26.62 2.75
N TYR A 29 -13.09 -26.23 2.73
CA TYR A 29 -13.50 -24.81 2.72
C TYR A 29 -14.37 -24.48 3.93
N THR A 30 -14.17 -23.30 4.50
CA THR A 30 -15.03 -22.78 5.56
C THR A 30 -16.32 -22.24 4.95
N LEU A 31 -17.46 -22.69 5.47
CA LEU A 31 -18.77 -22.14 5.11
C LEU A 31 -19.20 -21.12 6.16
N ASN A 32 -19.72 -19.98 5.68
CA ASN A 32 -20.43 -19.04 6.53
C ASN A 32 -21.70 -19.74 7.05
N TYR A 33 -21.87 -19.84 8.37
CA TYR A 33 -23.07 -20.41 8.96
C TYR A 33 -23.89 -19.34 9.68
N ARG A 34 -25.20 -19.41 9.52
CA ARG A 34 -26.15 -18.53 10.20
C ARG A 34 -26.86 -19.32 11.29
N LEU A 35 -26.67 -18.95 12.54
CA LEU A 35 -27.45 -19.51 13.64
C LEU A 35 -28.76 -18.72 13.78
N THR A 36 -29.90 -19.39 13.64
CA THR A 36 -31.22 -18.80 13.94
C THR A 36 -31.86 -19.57 15.08
N VAL A 37 -32.10 -18.91 16.22
CA VAL A 37 -32.78 -19.53 17.37
C VAL A 37 -34.23 -19.03 17.41
N LYS A 38 -35.19 -19.95 17.37
CA LYS A 38 -36.64 -19.64 17.48
C LYS A 38 -37.26 -20.50 18.58
N GLY A 39 -38.15 -19.91 19.37
CA GLY A 39 -38.87 -20.60 20.43
C GLY A 39 -40.14 -19.84 20.81
N GLN A 40 -41.17 -20.56 21.28
CA GLN A 40 -42.44 -19.95 21.68
C GLN A 40 -42.42 -19.37 23.11
N ALA A 41 -41.52 -19.85 23.96
CA ALA A 41 -41.32 -19.33 25.31
C ALA A 41 -40.17 -18.30 25.34
N LYS A 42 -40.13 -17.45 26.37
CA LYS A 42 -38.99 -16.55 26.61
C LYS A 42 -37.75 -17.37 26.93
N PHE A 43 -36.66 -17.17 26.20
CA PHE A 43 -35.36 -17.81 26.46
C PHE A 43 -34.22 -16.79 26.39
N ARG A 44 -33.06 -17.17 26.95
CA ARG A 44 -31.77 -16.48 26.79
C ARG A 44 -30.84 -17.41 26.02
N ALA A 45 -30.40 -17.00 24.83
CA ALA A 45 -29.37 -17.68 24.06
C ALA A 45 -28.06 -16.93 24.20
N LEU A 46 -26.95 -17.66 24.38
CA LEU A 46 -25.60 -17.12 24.40
C LEU A 46 -24.79 -17.89 23.36
N VAL A 47 -24.09 -17.18 22.49
CA VAL A 47 -23.12 -17.75 21.54
C VAL A 47 -21.76 -17.23 21.97
N GLY A 48 -20.80 -18.15 22.15
CA GLY A 48 -19.42 -17.78 22.49
C GLY A 48 -18.63 -17.27 21.28
N ASP A 49 -17.36 -16.96 21.51
CA ASP A 49 -16.44 -16.56 20.44
C ASP A 49 -16.26 -17.72 19.45
N CYS A 50 -16.54 -17.43 18.18
CA CYS A 50 -16.34 -18.38 17.10
C CYS A 50 -15.02 -18.04 16.42
N THR A 51 -14.00 -18.88 16.59
CA THR A 51 -12.69 -18.71 15.96
C THR A 51 -12.45 -19.86 14.98
N ILE A 52 -11.99 -19.54 13.78
CA ILE A 52 -11.51 -20.54 12.83
C ILE A 52 -10.04 -20.85 13.18
N LEU A 53 -9.75 -22.12 13.47
CA LEU A 53 -8.39 -22.62 13.68
C LEU A 53 -7.94 -23.41 12.44
N GLN A 54 -6.64 -23.40 12.14
CA GLN A 54 -6.02 -24.22 11.08
C GLN A 54 -6.65 -24.02 9.67
N TYR A 55 -6.96 -22.78 9.30
CA TYR A 55 -7.43 -22.47 7.95
C TYR A 55 -6.25 -22.22 6.99
N ARG A 56 -6.50 -22.45 5.70
CA ARG A 56 -5.58 -22.04 4.62
C ARG A 56 -5.59 -20.53 4.46
N ASP A 57 -4.45 -19.90 4.75
CA ASP A 57 -4.24 -18.46 4.57
C ASP A 57 -3.56 -18.12 3.21
N ASP A 58 -3.39 -19.12 2.35
CA ASP A 58 -2.69 -19.08 1.06
C ASP A 58 -3.61 -19.24 -0.17
N SER A 59 -4.93 -19.17 0.02
CA SER A 59 -5.93 -19.40 -1.04
C SER A 59 -5.89 -18.38 -2.18
N LEU A 60 -5.23 -17.24 -1.97
CA LEU A 60 -5.02 -16.18 -2.95
C LEU A 60 -3.53 -15.87 -3.05
N ALA A 61 -3.09 -15.46 -4.24
CA ALA A 61 -1.69 -15.12 -4.47
C ALA A 61 -1.18 -14.07 -3.46
N TYR A 62 0.00 -14.31 -2.90
CA TYR A 62 0.67 -13.44 -1.92
C TYR A 62 -0.05 -13.27 -0.58
N CYS A 63 -1.02 -14.14 -0.25
CA CYS A 63 -1.67 -14.13 1.06
C CYS A 63 -0.94 -15.02 2.09
N PRO A 64 -1.03 -14.67 3.38
CA PRO A 64 -1.80 -13.55 3.95
C PRO A 64 -1.03 -12.22 4.03
N GLY A 65 0.15 -12.11 3.42
CA GLY A 65 0.97 -10.89 3.45
C GLY A 65 0.36 -9.70 2.73
N VAL A 66 -0.44 -9.92 1.68
CA VAL A 66 -1.07 -8.84 0.90
C VAL A 66 -2.49 -8.58 1.38
N ILE A 67 -2.82 -7.31 1.56
CA ILE A 67 -4.10 -6.82 2.07
C ILE A 67 -4.97 -6.32 0.89
N PRO A 68 -6.28 -6.63 0.85
CA PRO A 68 -7.20 -6.07 -0.15
C PRO A 68 -7.30 -4.53 -0.08
N PHE A 69 -7.82 -3.92 -1.13
CA PHE A 69 -8.04 -2.47 -1.20
C PHE A 69 -8.97 -1.93 -0.11
N SER A 70 -10.04 -2.67 0.22
CA SER A 70 -11.11 -2.18 1.09
C SER A 70 -11.38 -3.15 2.23
N ASN A 71 -11.46 -2.56 3.42
CA ASN A 71 -12.09 -3.10 4.61
C ASN A 71 -13.31 -2.24 5.01
N ILE A 72 -14.04 -1.70 4.02
CA ILE A 72 -15.20 -0.82 4.24
C ILE A 72 -16.19 -1.48 5.20
N TYR A 73 -16.42 -0.82 6.34
CA TYR A 73 -17.58 -1.06 7.19
C TYR A 73 -18.80 -0.49 6.48
N ALA A 74 -19.87 -1.29 6.34
CA ALA A 74 -21.12 -0.70 5.86
C ALA A 74 -21.65 0.26 6.94
N GLU A 75 -22.02 1.48 6.54
CA GLU A 75 -22.49 2.53 7.44
C GLU A 75 -23.64 2.00 8.32
N GLY A 76 -23.50 2.14 9.64
CA GLY A 76 -24.45 1.62 10.61
C GLY A 76 -24.34 0.11 10.90
N THR A 77 -23.26 -0.55 10.46
CA THR A 77 -23.02 -1.98 10.75
C THR A 77 -21.61 -2.22 11.30
N ASP A 78 -21.48 -3.24 12.16
CA ASP A 78 -20.19 -3.78 12.60
C ASP A 78 -19.61 -4.82 11.60
N GLN A 79 -20.15 -4.88 10.38
CA GLN A 79 -19.77 -5.87 9.37
C GLN A 79 -18.89 -5.25 8.29
N ILE A 80 -17.79 -5.93 7.98
CA ILE A 80 -16.98 -5.64 6.81
C ILE A 80 -17.81 -6.01 5.57
N GLY A 81 -17.93 -5.08 4.62
CA GLY A 81 -18.65 -5.30 3.37
C GLY A 81 -18.06 -6.48 2.58
N ALA A 82 -18.91 -7.22 1.87
CA ALA A 82 -18.49 -8.40 1.12
C ALA A 82 -17.53 -8.09 -0.06
N TRP A 83 -17.49 -6.83 -0.49
CA TRP A 83 -16.56 -6.33 -1.50
C TRP A 83 -15.27 -5.85 -0.84
N HIS A 84 -14.15 -6.45 -1.24
CA HIS A 84 -12.82 -6.08 -0.73
C HIS A 84 -11.92 -5.54 -1.84
N GLY A 85 -12.23 -5.85 -3.11
CA GLY A 85 -11.51 -5.36 -4.27
C GLY A 85 -10.17 -6.06 -4.51
N MET A 86 -9.47 -5.58 -5.53
CA MET A 86 -8.11 -6.02 -5.88
C MET A 86 -7.10 -5.49 -4.84
N PRO A 87 -5.98 -6.17 -4.55
CA PRO A 87 -4.86 -5.54 -3.87
C PRO A 87 -4.10 -4.59 -4.82
N TYR A 88 -3.56 -3.52 -4.25
CA TYR A 88 -2.83 -2.48 -4.96
C TYR A 88 -1.46 -2.30 -4.31
N PRO A 89 -0.35 -2.23 -5.07
CA PRO A 89 0.97 -1.90 -4.51
C PRO A 89 0.95 -0.63 -3.67
N GLY A 90 0.21 0.41 -4.11
CA GLY A 90 0.08 1.66 -3.36
C GLY A 90 -0.70 1.60 -2.05
N TYR A 91 -1.34 0.46 -1.74
CA TYR A 91 -1.97 0.17 -0.44
C TYR A 91 -1.19 -0.83 0.41
N GLN A 92 -0.09 -1.36 -0.12
CA GLN A 92 0.75 -2.26 0.65
C GLN A 92 1.82 -1.45 1.38
N TYR A 93 1.99 -1.73 2.67
CA TYR A 93 2.93 -1.01 3.52
C TYR A 93 3.74 -2.01 4.35
N PRO A 94 4.86 -2.55 3.83
CA PRO A 94 5.55 -3.69 4.44
C PRO A 94 6.10 -3.43 5.85
N LEU A 95 6.19 -2.15 6.24
CA LEU A 95 6.55 -1.73 7.59
C LEU A 95 5.77 -2.49 8.69
N ILE A 96 4.49 -2.80 8.46
CA ILE A 96 3.65 -3.48 9.47
C ILE A 96 4.24 -4.82 9.93
N TYR A 97 5.02 -5.49 9.07
CA TYR A 97 5.68 -6.76 9.39
C TYR A 97 7.12 -6.58 9.87
N CYS A 98 7.68 -5.37 9.79
CA CYS A 98 9.05 -5.07 10.22
C CYS A 98 9.13 -4.72 11.72
N ILE A 99 8.03 -4.21 12.28
CA ILE A 99 7.96 -3.71 13.67
C ILE A 99 7.61 -4.77 14.71
N ASP A 100 7.49 -6.03 14.29
CA ASP A 100 7.20 -7.14 15.20
C ASP A 100 8.43 -7.50 16.04
N PRO A 101 8.34 -7.42 17.39
CA PRO A 101 9.44 -7.77 18.28
C PRO A 101 9.72 -9.28 18.31
N LEU A 102 8.75 -10.13 17.95
CA LEU A 102 8.89 -11.59 17.96
C LEU A 102 9.43 -12.15 16.64
N ASN A 103 9.48 -11.32 15.59
CA ASN A 103 9.97 -11.68 14.25
C ASN A 103 9.20 -12.87 13.61
N GLU A 104 7.92 -13.00 13.93
CA GLU A 104 7.03 -14.07 13.46
C GLU A 104 6.46 -13.77 12.07
N TYR A 105 6.44 -12.51 11.65
CA TYR A 105 5.84 -12.09 10.38
C TYR A 105 6.77 -12.10 9.16
N GLY A 106 7.96 -12.70 9.27
CA GLY A 106 8.91 -12.85 8.15
C GLY A 106 8.28 -13.41 6.85
N PRO A 107 7.45 -14.49 6.91
CA PRO A 107 6.76 -15.00 5.73
C PRO A 107 5.78 -13.99 5.11
N ARG A 108 5.03 -13.23 5.92
CA ARG A 108 4.08 -12.22 5.43
C ARG A 108 4.81 -11.02 4.80
N LEU A 109 5.92 -10.60 5.41
CA LEU A 109 6.83 -9.62 4.81
C LEU A 109 7.28 -10.07 3.43
N ASN A 110 7.80 -11.29 3.31
CA ASN A 110 8.28 -11.82 2.03
C ASN A 110 7.18 -11.86 0.98
N GLN A 111 5.97 -12.30 1.32
CA GLN A 111 4.84 -12.32 0.37
C GLN A 111 4.50 -10.90 -0.14
N MET A 112 4.49 -9.89 0.74
CA MET A 112 4.26 -8.50 0.33
C MET A 112 5.43 -7.95 -0.52
N VAL A 113 6.66 -8.33 -0.20
CA VAL A 113 7.86 -7.97 -1.00
C VAL A 113 7.79 -8.58 -2.40
N GLU A 114 7.41 -9.84 -2.51
CA GLU A 114 7.20 -10.53 -3.79
C GLU A 114 6.12 -9.81 -4.61
N PHE A 115 4.99 -9.46 -3.99
CA PHE A 115 3.92 -8.71 -4.65
C PHE A 115 4.40 -7.36 -5.20
N LEU A 116 5.12 -6.57 -4.39
CA LEU A 116 5.67 -5.30 -4.86
C LEU A 116 6.67 -5.52 -6.01
N TYR A 117 7.62 -6.44 -5.85
CA TYR A 117 8.64 -6.73 -6.84
C TYR A 117 8.04 -7.20 -8.18
N ASP A 118 7.13 -8.16 -8.14
CA ASP A 118 6.50 -8.72 -9.34
C ASP A 118 5.61 -7.70 -10.06
N SER A 119 5.00 -6.75 -9.33
CA SER A 119 4.28 -5.63 -9.95
C SER A 119 5.20 -4.76 -10.82
N GLN A 120 6.44 -4.57 -10.39
CA GLN A 120 7.46 -3.80 -11.11
C GLN A 120 8.04 -4.59 -12.29
N GLN A 121 8.26 -5.89 -12.12
CA GLN A 121 8.69 -6.76 -13.21
C GLN A 121 7.65 -6.81 -14.32
N TRP A 122 6.37 -6.92 -13.96
CA TRP A 122 5.29 -6.90 -14.94
C TRP A 122 5.23 -5.57 -15.69
N TYR A 123 5.35 -4.43 -14.99
CA TYR A 123 5.35 -3.11 -15.62
C TYR A 123 6.52 -2.97 -16.60
N ALA A 124 7.72 -3.44 -16.21
CA ALA A 124 8.89 -3.45 -17.07
C ALA A 124 8.69 -4.30 -18.32
N GLN A 125 8.08 -5.48 -18.21
CA GLN A 125 7.74 -6.31 -19.36
C GLN A 125 6.68 -5.66 -20.26
N LYS A 126 5.70 -4.97 -19.67
CA LYS A 126 4.59 -4.36 -20.38
C LYS A 126 4.99 -3.09 -21.14
N PHE A 127 5.80 -2.24 -20.51
CA PHE A 127 6.09 -0.88 -20.97
C PHE A 127 7.58 -0.59 -21.22
N GLY A 128 8.48 -1.53 -20.93
CA GLY A 128 9.92 -1.39 -21.15
C GLY A 128 10.63 -0.49 -20.14
N GLN A 129 10.00 -0.17 -18.99
CA GLN A 129 10.58 0.68 -17.95
C GLN A 129 10.63 -0.06 -16.62
N LEU A 130 11.83 -0.21 -16.05
CA LEU A 130 12.01 -0.79 -14.72
C LEU A 130 12.07 0.33 -13.67
N GLY A 131 11.06 0.38 -12.80
CA GLY A 131 10.88 1.41 -11.78
C GLY A 131 9.41 1.46 -11.35
N PRO A 132 8.50 1.94 -12.21
CA PRO A 132 7.07 1.88 -11.94
C PRO A 132 6.52 0.46 -11.83
N GLY A 133 5.39 0.32 -11.14
CA GLY A 133 4.70 -0.95 -10.94
C GLY A 133 3.31 -0.98 -11.55
N ALA A 134 2.76 -2.19 -11.69
CA ALA A 134 1.35 -2.39 -12.00
C ALA A 134 0.45 -1.66 -10.97
N SER A 135 -0.71 -1.18 -11.40
CA SER A 135 -1.65 -0.52 -10.47
C SER A 135 -2.29 -1.48 -9.49
N ALA A 136 -2.64 -2.69 -9.93
CA ALA A 136 -3.38 -3.68 -9.13
C ALA A 136 -3.14 -5.12 -9.61
N TYR A 137 -3.54 -6.09 -8.77
CA TYR A 137 -3.56 -7.52 -9.12
C TYR A 137 -4.98 -8.07 -9.08
N VAL A 138 -5.38 -8.80 -10.12
CA VAL A 138 -6.70 -9.45 -10.19
C VAL A 138 -6.61 -10.79 -9.47
N TRP A 139 -6.91 -10.82 -8.17
CA TRP A 139 -7.01 -12.10 -7.44
C TRP A 139 -8.08 -13.01 -8.06
N ASN A 140 -7.86 -14.32 -7.96
CA ASN A 140 -8.85 -15.35 -8.27
C ASN A 140 -9.99 -15.41 -7.24
N ARG A 141 -10.74 -14.31 -7.16
CA ARG A 141 -11.86 -14.09 -6.25
C ARG A 141 -13.03 -13.50 -7.05
N TRP A 142 -14.25 -13.98 -6.76
CA TRP A 142 -15.45 -13.66 -7.52
C TRP A 142 -15.70 -12.16 -7.73
N ASP A 143 -15.33 -11.30 -6.79
CA ASP A 143 -15.57 -9.85 -6.87
C ASP A 143 -14.50 -9.10 -7.71
N ASN A 144 -13.45 -9.81 -8.14
CA ASN A 144 -12.36 -9.28 -8.95
C ASN A 144 -12.43 -9.66 -10.43
N TYR A 145 -13.21 -10.68 -10.82
CA TYR A 145 -13.29 -11.16 -12.21
C TYR A 145 -13.72 -10.08 -13.22
N LYS A 146 -14.48 -9.09 -12.78
CA LYS A 146 -14.90 -7.96 -13.63
C LYS A 146 -13.75 -7.00 -13.99
N TYR A 147 -12.59 -7.09 -13.31
CA TYR A 147 -11.45 -6.21 -13.53
C TYR A 147 -10.36 -6.83 -14.43
N GLY A 148 -10.50 -8.10 -14.80
CA GLY A 148 -9.59 -8.76 -15.72
C GLY A 148 -9.53 -10.27 -15.53
N LYS A 149 -8.54 -10.89 -16.18
CA LYS A 149 -8.27 -12.32 -16.03
C LYS A 149 -7.77 -12.60 -14.60
N PRO A 150 -8.30 -13.61 -13.89
CA PRO A 150 -7.75 -14.05 -12.61
C PRO A 150 -6.25 -14.30 -12.68
N ASP A 151 -5.57 -14.00 -11.58
CA ASP A 151 -4.14 -14.16 -11.37
C ASP A 151 -3.28 -13.40 -12.40
N THR A 152 -3.66 -12.16 -12.66
CA THR A 152 -2.89 -11.26 -13.54
C THR A 152 -2.76 -9.85 -12.97
N TRP A 153 -1.68 -9.17 -13.35
CA TRP A 153 -1.48 -7.75 -13.09
C TRP A 153 -2.29 -6.89 -14.07
N THR A 154 -2.72 -5.72 -13.60
CA THR A 154 -3.46 -4.75 -14.41
C THR A 154 -3.06 -3.32 -14.06
N MET A 155 -3.13 -2.43 -15.06
CA MET A 155 -3.09 -0.99 -14.80
C MET A 155 -4.47 -0.45 -14.42
N TYR A 156 -5.55 -1.14 -14.78
CA TYR A 156 -6.91 -0.61 -14.68
C TYR A 156 -7.48 -0.70 -13.26
N HIS A 157 -8.30 0.30 -12.92
CA HIS A 157 -8.97 0.43 -11.63
C HIS A 157 -10.46 0.09 -11.68
N TRP A 158 -11.11 0.04 -10.51
CA TRP A 158 -12.57 0.06 -10.45
C TRP A 158 -13.13 1.43 -10.87
N GLY A 159 -14.42 1.50 -11.18
CA GLY A 159 -15.05 2.73 -11.65
C GLY A 159 -14.73 3.03 -13.11
N ASN A 160 -14.07 4.16 -13.38
CA ASN A 160 -13.75 4.62 -14.75
C ASN A 160 -12.50 3.95 -15.37
N GLY A 161 -11.92 2.96 -14.69
CA GLY A 161 -10.75 2.23 -15.18
C GLY A 161 -9.41 2.95 -14.94
N THR A 162 -9.39 4.15 -14.39
CA THR A 162 -8.16 4.92 -14.19
C THR A 162 -7.68 4.80 -12.74
N ALA A 163 -6.50 4.22 -12.53
CA ALA A 163 -5.89 4.19 -11.21
C ALA A 163 -5.31 5.57 -10.86
N TRP A 164 -5.35 5.91 -9.58
CA TRP A 164 -4.79 7.18 -9.11
C TRP A 164 -3.26 7.11 -9.09
N SER A 165 -2.61 8.03 -9.80
CA SER A 165 -1.14 8.10 -9.95
C SER A 165 -0.39 8.18 -8.62
N GLY A 166 -1.00 8.73 -7.56
CA GLY A 166 -0.44 8.79 -6.22
C GLY A 166 -0.19 7.42 -5.56
N TYR A 167 -0.73 6.32 -6.09
CA TYR A 167 -0.41 4.97 -5.62
C TYR A 167 1.04 4.55 -5.89
N GLN A 168 1.64 5.05 -6.97
CA GLN A 168 3.02 4.74 -7.35
C GLN A 168 4.03 5.23 -6.27
N PRO A 169 4.00 6.51 -5.85
CA PRO A 169 4.88 6.99 -4.79
C PRO A 169 4.62 6.37 -3.42
N ARG A 170 3.38 5.99 -3.11
CA ARG A 170 3.08 5.29 -1.86
C ARG A 170 3.75 3.92 -1.80
N ALA A 171 3.71 3.17 -2.90
CA ALA A 171 4.36 1.86 -2.99
C ALA A 171 5.89 1.98 -2.83
N MET A 172 6.50 2.93 -3.55
CA MET A 172 7.94 3.22 -3.47
C MET A 172 8.37 3.64 -2.06
N MET A 173 7.67 4.61 -1.46
CA MET A 173 8.00 5.10 -0.10
C MET A 173 7.79 4.01 0.95
N GLY A 174 6.72 3.21 0.84
CA GLY A 174 6.45 2.06 1.71
C GLY A 174 7.57 1.02 1.67
N ALA A 175 8.10 0.71 0.48
CA ALA A 175 9.25 -0.19 0.33
C ALA A 175 10.54 0.40 0.93
N CYS A 176 10.85 1.66 0.65
CA CYS A 176 12.03 2.34 1.21
C CYS A 176 11.94 2.42 2.74
N ARG A 177 10.75 2.65 3.29
CA ARG A 177 10.53 2.67 4.74
C ARG A 177 10.76 1.30 5.37
N ALA A 178 10.24 0.23 4.75
CA ALA A 178 10.46 -1.12 5.25
C ALA A 178 11.95 -1.51 5.21
N TRP A 179 12.65 -1.15 4.12
CA TRP A 179 14.10 -1.33 4.04
C TRP A 179 14.82 -0.60 5.17
N TYR A 180 14.57 0.70 5.33
CA TYR A 180 15.16 1.48 6.42
C TYR A 180 14.89 0.85 7.79
N GLU A 181 13.65 0.43 8.05
CA GLU A 181 13.27 -0.16 9.33
C GLU A 181 14.08 -1.42 9.63
N LEU A 182 14.15 -2.36 8.70
CA LEU A 182 14.92 -3.60 8.85
C LEU A 182 16.41 -3.31 9.06
N ALA A 183 16.99 -2.43 8.25
CA ALA A 183 18.39 -2.03 8.35
C ALA A 183 18.69 -1.39 9.72
N SER A 184 17.81 -0.50 10.19
CA SER A 184 17.98 0.20 11.48
C SER A 184 17.93 -0.73 12.69
N GLN A 185 17.27 -1.88 12.55
CA GLN A 185 17.18 -2.93 13.55
C GLN A 185 18.27 -4.02 13.38
N GLY A 186 19.12 -3.93 12.34
CA GLY A 186 20.11 -4.98 12.05
C GLY A 186 19.50 -6.28 11.57
N LYS A 187 18.25 -6.23 11.10
CA LYS A 187 17.56 -7.38 10.51
C LYS A 187 17.98 -7.55 9.06
N ALA A 188 17.96 -8.79 8.58
CA ALA A 188 18.22 -9.08 7.17
C ALA A 188 17.18 -8.37 6.28
N VAL A 189 17.66 -7.62 5.30
CA VAL A 189 16.82 -6.94 4.32
C VAL A 189 16.58 -7.89 3.14
N PRO A 190 15.34 -8.24 2.78
CA PRO A 190 15.06 -9.05 1.61
C PRO A 190 15.65 -8.43 0.33
N THR A 191 16.40 -9.21 -0.45
CA THR A 191 17.07 -8.73 -1.67
C THR A 191 16.10 -8.08 -2.65
N LYS A 192 14.90 -8.65 -2.81
CA LYS A 192 13.85 -8.11 -3.69
C LYS A 192 13.25 -6.79 -3.19
N LEU A 193 13.19 -6.58 -1.87
CA LEU A 193 12.73 -5.30 -1.29
C LEU A 193 13.70 -4.18 -1.64
N LYS A 194 15.00 -4.44 -1.43
CA LYS A 194 16.06 -3.51 -1.80
C LYS A 194 16.08 -3.25 -3.31
N ALA A 195 16.00 -4.30 -4.13
CA ALA A 195 15.94 -4.17 -5.58
C ALA A 195 14.73 -3.35 -6.05
N TYR A 196 13.54 -3.59 -5.50
CA TYR A 196 12.34 -2.82 -5.83
C TYR A 196 12.52 -1.31 -5.56
N ALA A 197 13.07 -0.97 -4.39
CA ALA A 197 13.36 0.41 -4.00
C ALA A 197 14.44 1.05 -4.89
N GLU A 198 15.56 0.37 -5.12
CA GLU A 198 16.67 0.90 -5.93
C GLU A 198 16.31 1.02 -7.41
N ASN A 199 15.46 0.15 -7.96
CA ASN A 199 14.91 0.27 -9.30
C ASN A 199 14.07 1.54 -9.44
N TRP A 200 13.19 1.82 -8.47
CA TRP A 200 12.42 3.05 -8.41
C TRP A 200 13.31 4.30 -8.39
N LEU A 201 14.29 4.33 -7.49
CA LEU A 201 15.22 5.45 -7.33
C LEU A 201 16.05 5.68 -8.59
N SER A 202 16.58 4.61 -9.19
CA SER A 202 17.36 4.68 -10.42
C SER A 202 16.52 5.24 -11.58
N TRP A 203 15.27 4.79 -11.70
CA TRP A 203 14.34 5.30 -12.69
C TRP A 203 14.00 6.77 -12.46
N LEU A 204 13.71 7.18 -11.21
CA LEU A 204 13.41 8.58 -10.87
C LEU A 204 14.59 9.51 -11.18
N VAL A 205 15.81 9.11 -10.82
CA VAL A 205 17.03 9.88 -11.16
C VAL A 205 17.14 10.08 -12.67
N GLN A 206 16.93 9.03 -13.46
CA GLN A 206 16.98 9.12 -14.92
C GLN A 206 15.85 9.96 -15.48
N PHE A 207 14.62 9.82 -14.96
CA PHE A 207 13.46 10.58 -15.38
C PHE A 207 13.67 12.07 -15.16
N VAL A 208 14.04 12.46 -13.94
CA VAL A 208 14.30 13.86 -13.56
C VAL A 208 15.44 14.46 -14.39
N LYS A 209 16.50 13.70 -14.64
CA LYS A 209 17.60 14.14 -15.50
C LYS A 209 17.15 14.36 -16.94
N ALA A 210 16.37 13.44 -17.49
CA ALA A 210 15.88 13.51 -18.87
C ALA A 210 14.80 14.59 -19.07
N SER A 211 14.04 14.91 -18.02
CA SER A 211 12.97 15.91 -18.06
C SER A 211 13.44 17.34 -17.75
N GLY A 212 14.73 17.54 -17.42
CA GLY A 212 15.25 18.84 -17.02
C GLY A 212 14.84 19.28 -15.61
N GLY A 213 14.55 18.33 -14.72
CA GLY A 213 14.22 18.60 -13.32
C GLY A 213 12.76 18.30 -12.93
N ILE A 214 11.89 17.97 -13.89
CA ILE A 214 10.46 17.71 -13.64
C ILE A 214 10.26 16.32 -13.05
N LEU A 215 9.48 16.23 -11.97
CA LEU A 215 9.09 14.97 -11.35
C LEU A 215 7.84 14.36 -12.02
N PRO A 216 7.69 13.03 -11.99
CA PRO A 216 6.53 12.38 -12.59
C PRO A 216 5.28 12.54 -11.72
N THR A 217 4.19 12.99 -12.32
CA THR A 217 2.88 13.19 -11.67
C THR A 217 1.77 12.30 -12.26
N ASP A 218 1.96 11.78 -13.48
CA ASP A 218 0.99 10.90 -14.15
C ASP A 218 1.59 9.57 -14.59
N PHE A 219 0.79 8.50 -14.41
CA PHE A 219 1.13 7.13 -14.77
C PHE A 219 -0.03 6.52 -15.57
N PRO A 220 -0.02 6.67 -16.90
CA PRO A 220 -1.16 6.31 -17.74
C PRO A 220 -1.35 4.79 -17.85
N MET A 221 -2.59 4.36 -18.08
CA MET A 221 -2.96 2.93 -18.09
C MET A 221 -2.39 2.17 -19.30
N THR A 222 -2.09 2.89 -20.38
CA THR A 222 -1.71 2.33 -21.69
C THR A 222 -0.32 2.77 -22.14
N GLY A 223 0.45 3.45 -21.29
CA GLY A 223 1.75 3.97 -21.66
C GLY A 223 2.67 4.25 -20.47
N THR A 224 3.77 4.91 -20.76
CA THR A 224 4.77 5.31 -19.76
C THR A 224 4.46 6.69 -19.21
N ALA A 225 4.93 6.95 -17.98
CA ALA A 225 4.94 8.30 -17.43
C ALA A 225 5.71 9.26 -18.36
N LYS A 226 5.26 10.51 -18.44
CA LYS A 226 5.87 11.58 -19.22
C LYS A 226 5.98 12.84 -18.36
N PRO A 227 7.00 13.69 -18.58
CA PRO A 227 7.09 14.95 -17.86
C PRO A 227 5.94 15.87 -18.27
N MET A 228 5.33 16.51 -17.28
CA MET A 228 4.26 17.49 -17.47
C MET A 228 4.67 18.78 -16.78
N ALA A 229 5.13 19.76 -17.56
CA ALA A 229 5.77 20.97 -17.02
C ALA A 229 4.84 21.84 -16.17
N ASP A 230 3.54 21.83 -16.48
CA ASP A 230 2.54 22.66 -15.81
C ASP A 230 1.75 21.90 -14.73
N ASP A 231 2.13 20.65 -14.44
CA ASP A 231 1.46 19.83 -13.43
C ASP A 231 2.29 19.71 -12.16
N PHE A 232 1.67 19.99 -11.02
CA PHE A 232 2.29 19.88 -9.71
C PHE A 232 1.38 19.09 -8.78
N THR A 233 1.92 17.98 -8.26
CA THR A 233 1.23 17.12 -7.32
C THR A 233 2.09 16.93 -6.07
N GLY A 234 2.10 17.93 -5.19
CA GLY A 234 3.04 18.02 -4.06
C GLY A 234 3.09 16.81 -3.12
N HIS A 235 1.98 16.09 -2.94
CA HIS A 235 1.99 14.88 -2.10
C HIS A 235 2.86 13.75 -2.71
N MET A 236 2.89 13.63 -4.03
CA MET A 236 3.76 12.68 -4.73
C MET A 236 5.23 13.08 -4.54
N THR A 237 5.54 14.36 -4.71
CA THR A 237 6.86 14.95 -4.42
C THR A 237 7.32 14.67 -2.99
N GLY A 238 6.43 14.85 -2.02
CA GLY A 238 6.71 14.55 -0.61
C GLY A 238 7.03 13.08 -0.35
N LEU A 239 6.33 12.16 -1.05
CA LEU A 239 6.58 10.73 -0.97
C LEU A 239 7.88 10.31 -1.68
N TRP A 240 8.19 10.89 -2.85
CA TRP A 240 9.47 10.69 -3.54
C TRP A 240 10.64 11.12 -2.65
N LEU A 241 10.53 12.31 -2.05
CA LEU A 241 11.51 12.84 -1.10
C LEU A 241 11.67 11.92 0.11
N ALA A 242 10.56 11.52 0.73
CA ALA A 242 10.58 10.63 1.89
C ALA A 242 11.26 9.28 1.57
N GLY A 243 10.88 8.65 0.46
CA GLY A 243 11.46 7.38 0.03
C GLY A 243 12.95 7.48 -0.28
N ALA A 244 13.37 8.51 -1.01
CA ALA A 244 14.77 8.76 -1.34
C ALA A 244 15.64 8.99 -0.09
N CYS A 245 15.17 9.82 0.85
CA CYS A 245 15.88 10.05 2.12
C CYS A 245 15.96 8.77 2.96
N LEU A 246 14.87 7.99 3.08
CA LEU A 246 14.88 6.73 3.83
C LEU A 246 15.83 5.70 3.21
N ALA A 247 15.86 5.58 1.89
CA ALA A 247 16.80 4.69 1.22
C ALA A 247 18.25 5.14 1.41
N GLY A 248 18.55 6.45 1.35
CA GLY A 248 19.87 6.99 1.65
C GLY A 248 20.31 6.73 3.10
N LEU A 249 19.41 6.93 4.06
CA LEU A 249 19.62 6.57 5.47
C LEU A 249 19.82 5.05 5.67
N ALA A 250 19.15 4.22 4.86
CA ALA A 250 19.32 2.77 4.85
C ALA A 250 20.60 2.30 4.12
N GLY A 251 21.40 3.23 3.57
CA GLY A 251 22.67 2.93 2.92
C GLY A 251 22.60 2.67 1.40
N SER A 252 21.54 3.13 0.72
CA SER A 252 21.45 3.03 -0.74
C SER A 252 22.64 3.71 -1.44
N GLN A 253 23.11 3.07 -2.51
CA GLN A 253 24.23 3.53 -3.33
C GLN A 253 23.80 3.93 -4.74
N VAL A 254 22.50 4.21 -4.96
CA VAL A 254 21.99 4.65 -6.27
C VAL A 254 22.67 5.96 -6.67
N ALA A 255 23.40 5.93 -7.78
CA ALA A 255 24.08 7.09 -8.30
C ALA A 255 23.08 8.22 -8.64
N GLY A 256 23.34 9.44 -8.15
CA GLY A 256 22.47 10.59 -8.37
C GLY A 256 21.31 10.73 -7.37
N LEU A 257 21.25 9.90 -6.32
CA LEU A 257 20.22 9.98 -5.28
C LEU A 257 20.10 11.37 -4.65
N ASP A 258 21.22 12.01 -4.29
CA ASP A 258 21.23 13.37 -3.75
C ASP A 258 20.66 14.40 -4.72
N GLY A 259 20.89 14.23 -6.03
CA GLY A 259 20.31 15.08 -7.06
C GLY A 259 18.79 14.93 -7.15
N LEU A 260 18.27 13.71 -7.00
CA LEU A 260 16.82 13.47 -6.91
C LEU A 260 16.23 14.13 -5.64
N ILE A 261 16.88 13.97 -4.49
CA ILE A 261 16.45 14.58 -3.23
C ILE A 261 16.34 16.11 -3.38
N GLU A 262 17.36 16.75 -3.94
CA GLU A 262 17.35 18.20 -4.17
C GLU A 262 16.31 18.62 -5.21
N ALA A 263 16.04 17.81 -6.24
CA ALA A 263 14.97 18.08 -7.18
C ALA A 263 13.58 18.10 -6.50
N CYS A 264 13.31 17.14 -5.61
CA CYS A 264 12.06 17.12 -4.85
C CYS A 264 11.92 18.33 -3.91
N VAL A 265 12.99 18.71 -3.21
CA VAL A 265 12.96 19.90 -2.34
C VAL A 265 12.77 21.17 -3.16
N THR A 266 13.45 21.28 -4.31
CA THR A 266 13.33 22.42 -5.23
C THR A 266 11.90 22.57 -5.74
N GLU A 267 11.24 21.47 -6.15
CA GLU A 267 9.85 21.51 -6.59
C GLU A 267 8.91 21.95 -5.47
N LEU A 268 9.06 21.41 -4.25
CA LEU A 268 8.26 21.85 -3.10
C LEU A 268 8.49 23.32 -2.74
N GLN A 269 9.72 23.81 -2.81
CA GLN A 269 10.02 25.23 -2.57
C GLN A 269 9.40 26.13 -3.64
N THR A 270 9.51 25.73 -4.91
CA THR A 270 8.97 26.49 -6.05
C THR A 270 7.45 26.63 -5.98
N HIS A 271 6.76 25.58 -5.50
CA HIS A 271 5.30 25.55 -5.41
C HIS A 271 4.77 25.88 -4.00
N TYR A 272 5.60 26.41 -3.10
CA TYR A 272 5.13 26.89 -1.80
C TYR A 272 4.37 28.21 -1.96
N VAL A 273 3.12 28.21 -1.54
CA VAL A 273 2.20 29.33 -1.74
C VAL A 273 2.27 30.28 -0.53
N VAL A 274 2.63 31.54 -0.80
CA VAL A 274 2.43 32.65 0.14
C VAL A 274 1.50 33.66 -0.51
N THR A 275 0.33 33.87 0.09
CA THR A 275 -0.69 34.75 -0.49
C THR A 275 -0.65 36.15 0.15
N PRO A 276 -1.00 37.21 -0.60
CA PRO A 276 -1.10 38.56 -0.04
C PRO A 276 -2.41 38.80 0.75
N VAL A 277 -3.34 37.83 0.76
CA VAL A 277 -4.65 37.97 1.41
C VAL A 277 -4.56 37.45 2.86
N PRO A 278 -4.74 38.31 3.88
CA PRO A 278 -4.71 37.86 5.27
C PRO A 278 -5.78 36.80 5.55
N GLY A 279 -5.41 35.71 6.23
CA GLY A 279 -6.32 34.63 6.59
C GLY A 279 -6.74 33.72 5.44
N GLN A 280 -6.11 33.83 4.27
CA GLN A 280 -6.46 32.98 3.13
C GLN A 280 -6.16 31.49 3.45
N PRO A 281 -7.09 30.55 3.23
CA PRO A 281 -6.94 29.16 3.67
C PRO A 281 -5.77 28.37 3.09
N MET A 282 -5.30 28.75 1.89
CA MET A 282 -4.16 28.17 1.18
C MET A 282 -2.86 28.94 1.42
N ASN A 283 -2.85 29.95 2.30
CA ASN A 283 -1.62 30.65 2.64
C ASN A 283 -0.69 29.73 3.45
N GLY A 284 0.52 29.52 2.96
CA GLY A 284 1.51 28.64 3.54
C GLY A 284 1.31 27.15 3.22
N CYS A 285 0.70 26.82 2.08
CA CYS A 285 0.52 25.43 1.62
C CYS A 285 1.07 25.17 0.21
N TRP A 286 0.80 23.98 -0.34
CA TRP A 286 1.21 23.53 -1.68
C TRP A 286 0.00 23.26 -2.56
N SER A 287 -0.87 24.26 -2.72
CA SER A 287 -2.06 24.10 -3.55
C SER A 287 -1.71 24.31 -5.03
N PRO A 288 -2.04 23.37 -5.94
CA PRO A 288 -1.86 23.56 -7.38
C PRO A 288 -2.88 24.53 -7.98
N ALA A 289 -3.90 24.93 -7.23
CA ALA A 289 -4.99 25.77 -7.73
C ALA A 289 -5.43 26.80 -6.68
N VAL A 290 -4.54 27.73 -6.33
CA VAL A 290 -4.83 28.85 -5.41
C VAL A 290 -5.86 29.78 -6.06
N ARG A 291 -6.94 30.10 -5.33
CA ARG A 291 -7.97 31.05 -5.78
C ARG A 291 -8.10 32.18 -4.76
N LEU A 292 -7.47 33.32 -5.04
CA LEU A 292 -7.36 34.42 -4.07
C LEU A 292 -8.69 35.11 -3.73
N GLY A 293 -9.73 34.95 -4.55
CA GLY A 293 -11.06 35.52 -4.32
C GLY A 293 -12.06 34.57 -3.64
N THR A 294 -11.67 33.33 -3.33
CA THR A 294 -12.55 32.31 -2.75
C THR A 294 -11.79 31.43 -1.75
N ASP A 295 -12.52 30.62 -0.99
CA ASP A 295 -11.98 29.54 -0.15
C ASP A 295 -11.81 28.21 -0.92
N ASN A 296 -12.29 28.15 -2.17
CA ASN A 296 -12.28 26.97 -3.03
C ASN A 296 -10.92 26.69 -3.72
N GLY A 297 -9.83 26.67 -2.94
CA GLY A 297 -8.54 26.17 -3.38
C GLY A 297 -8.50 24.63 -3.37
N MET A 298 -7.62 24.03 -4.18
CA MET A 298 -7.45 22.57 -4.20
C MET A 298 -6.34 22.15 -3.23
N PHE A 299 -6.69 21.52 -2.11
CA PHE A 299 -5.72 20.89 -1.22
C PHE A 299 -6.41 19.80 -0.38
N PHE A 300 -5.88 18.58 -0.41
CA PHE A 300 -6.41 17.49 0.41
C PHE A 300 -5.59 17.37 1.70
N GLY A 301 -6.26 17.19 2.85
CA GLY A 301 -5.57 17.17 4.15
C GLY A 301 -4.42 16.16 4.26
N PHE A 302 -4.54 15.00 3.59
CA PHE A 302 -3.47 13.99 3.58
C PHE A 302 -2.20 14.45 2.85
N TRP A 303 -2.28 15.43 1.94
CA TRP A 303 -1.12 15.97 1.21
C TRP A 303 -0.14 16.64 2.18
N ALA A 304 -0.65 17.38 3.17
CA ALA A 304 0.19 18.01 4.18
C ALA A 304 1.04 16.97 4.93
N GLY A 305 0.44 15.85 5.33
CA GLY A 305 1.15 14.79 6.04
C GLY A 305 2.26 14.15 5.20
N GLU A 306 2.00 13.91 3.91
CA GLU A 306 2.99 13.33 2.98
C GLU A 306 4.14 14.30 2.66
N ILE A 307 3.84 15.59 2.47
CA ILE A 307 4.84 16.65 2.23
C ILE A 307 5.70 16.89 3.48
N LEU A 308 5.08 17.10 4.64
CA LEU A 308 5.79 17.35 5.89
C LEU A 308 6.66 16.16 6.31
N ARG A 309 6.22 14.93 6.02
CA ARG A 309 7.05 13.74 6.20
C ARG A 309 8.31 13.80 5.34
N GLY A 310 8.17 14.13 4.06
CA GLY A 310 9.30 14.28 3.14
C GLY A 310 10.29 15.34 3.63
N LEU A 311 9.80 16.53 3.96
CA LEU A 311 10.63 17.64 4.48
C LEU A 311 11.31 17.29 5.81
N GLY A 312 10.60 16.62 6.73
CA GLY A 312 11.18 16.18 7.99
C GLY A 312 12.31 15.16 7.79
N LEU A 313 12.09 14.18 6.91
CA LEU A 313 13.12 13.18 6.56
C LEU A 313 14.29 13.80 5.81
N TYR A 314 14.06 14.83 4.99
CA TYR A 314 15.12 15.61 4.35
C TYR A 314 16.04 16.27 5.38
N ILE A 315 15.46 16.96 6.37
CA ILE A 315 16.24 17.58 7.46
C ILE A 315 17.05 16.51 8.21
N LEU A 316 16.45 15.37 8.54
CA LEU A 316 17.14 14.26 9.19
C LEU A 316 18.30 13.72 8.34
N TYR A 317 18.05 13.47 7.04
CA TYR A 317 19.07 12.99 6.12
C TYR A 317 20.25 13.96 6.00
N ARG A 318 19.97 15.26 5.87
CA ARG A 318 21.01 16.30 5.76
C ARG A 318 21.81 16.49 7.06
N ASN A 319 21.17 16.34 8.22
CA ASN A 319 21.84 16.51 9.52
C ASN A 319 22.62 15.27 9.96
N LEU A 320 22.11 14.07 9.69
CA LEU A 320 22.68 12.82 10.18
C LEU A 320 23.60 12.13 9.14
N GLY A 321 23.37 12.39 7.85
CA GLY A 321 24.11 11.79 6.75
C GLY A 321 23.61 10.38 6.36
N PRO A 322 24.14 9.83 5.24
CA PRO A 322 23.81 8.49 4.79
C PRO A 322 24.19 7.42 5.82
N GLY A 323 23.39 6.34 5.90
CA GLY A 323 23.67 5.25 6.83
C GLY A 323 23.42 5.60 8.31
N ALA A 324 22.69 6.66 8.62
CA ALA A 324 22.37 7.04 9.99
C ALA A 324 21.01 6.49 10.46
N ASN A 325 20.90 6.24 11.76
CA ASN A 325 19.65 5.82 12.39
C ASN A 325 18.91 7.03 12.98
N ILE A 326 17.70 7.30 12.48
CA ILE A 326 16.83 8.41 12.90
C ILE A 326 16.27 8.25 14.31
N TYR A 327 16.40 7.07 14.93
CA TYR A 327 15.96 6.80 16.30
C TYR A 327 17.05 7.11 17.34
N GLY A 328 18.22 7.62 16.93
CA GLY A 328 19.29 8.07 17.83
C GLY A 328 20.28 6.99 18.28
N ALA A 329 20.10 5.74 17.85
CA ALA A 329 21.08 4.67 18.02
C ALA A 329 22.15 4.68 16.90
N SER A 330 23.24 3.93 17.03
CA SER A 330 24.10 3.64 15.86
C SER A 330 23.40 2.63 14.95
N MET A 331 23.62 2.72 13.63
CA MET A 331 23.22 1.61 12.75
C MET A 331 24.05 0.37 13.12
N PRO A 332 23.44 -0.81 13.24
CA PRO A 332 24.19 -2.06 13.39
C PRO A 332 25.05 -2.31 12.15
N LEU A 333 26.30 -2.75 12.38
CA LEU A 333 27.32 -2.99 11.37
C LEU A 333 26.98 -4.14 10.42
#